data_AF-A0A2G8K5U8-F1
#
_entry.id   AF-A0A2G8K5U8-F1
#
_cell.length_a   1.000
_cell.length_b   1.000
_cell.length_c   1.000
_cell.angle_alpha   90.00
_cell.angle_beta   90.00
_cell.angle_gamma   90.00
#
_symmetry.space_group_name_H-M   'P 1'
#
loop_
_entity.id
_entity.type
_entity.pdbx_description
1 polymer ?
#
loop_
_entity_poly.entity_id
_entity_poly.type
_entity_poly.pdbx_seq_one_letter_code
_entity_poly.pdbx_strand_id
1 'polypeptide(L)' 'MNGAWGTICDDSWGMDDANVACRQLGYRAAVEAVSSASYGAGAGQIWLDDVQCVGSEEHILACQNSGVGVQTVVIMKMLE' A
#
# COMPACT_ATOMS: atom_id res chain seq x y z
N MET A 1 0.05 -0.62 -15.01
CA MET A 1 -0.04 0.78 -14.58
C MET A 1 0.54 1.66 -15.69
N ASN A 2 -0.29 2.41 -16.41
CA ASN A 2 0.11 3.12 -17.64
C ASN A 2 0.75 4.50 -17.33
N GLY A 3 1.64 4.54 -16.33
CA GLY A 3 2.28 5.79 -15.86
C GLY A 3 1.37 6.75 -15.09
N ALA A 4 0.12 6.34 -14.79
CA ALA A 4 -0.81 7.14 -14.00
C ALA A 4 -0.71 6.79 -12.50
N TRP A 5 -0.82 7.82 -11.66
CA TRP A 5 -0.94 7.67 -10.21
C TRP A 5 -2.28 7.03 -9.81
N GLY A 6 -2.29 6.41 -8.65
CA GLY A 6 -3.50 5.85 -8.04
C GLY A 6 -3.22 5.39 -6.62
N THR A 7 -4.17 4.68 -6.05
CA THR A 7 -4.20 4.30 -4.63
C THR A 7 -4.13 2.78 -4.46
N ILE A 8 -3.99 2.32 -3.22
CA ILE A 8 -4.00 0.90 -2.84
C ILE A 8 -5.17 0.69 -1.88
N CYS A 9 -5.91 -0.41 -2.03
CA CYS A 9 -7.03 -0.77 -1.16
C CYS A 9 -6.56 -1.09 0.27
N ASP A 10 -7.35 -0.76 1.29
CA ASP A 10 -7.06 -1.16 2.67
C ASP A 10 -7.54 -2.57 3.04
N ASP A 11 -8.24 -3.25 2.13
CA ASP A 11 -8.58 -4.65 2.29
C ASP A 11 -7.31 -5.50 2.36
N SER A 12 -7.22 -6.29 3.43
CA SER A 12 -6.03 -7.10 3.80
C SER A 12 -4.75 -6.31 4.10
N TRP A 13 -4.77 -4.97 4.09
CA TRP A 13 -3.59 -4.14 4.33
C TRP A 13 -3.05 -4.31 5.75
N GLY A 14 -1.82 -4.79 5.85
CA GLY A 14 -1.14 -5.13 7.09
C GLY A 14 0.28 -4.58 7.21
N MET A 15 0.94 -4.97 8.30
CA MET A 15 2.30 -4.48 8.63
C MET A 15 3.35 -4.93 7.63
N ASP A 16 3.23 -6.12 7.05
CA ASP A 16 4.19 -6.60 6.05
C ASP A 16 4.09 -5.80 4.74
N ASP A 17 2.88 -5.43 4.33
CA ASP A 17 2.65 -4.56 3.17
C ASP A 17 3.21 -3.16 3.41
N ALA A 18 2.92 -2.59 4.57
CA ALA A 18 3.44 -1.29 4.98
C ALA A 18 4.97 -1.30 5.06
N ASN A 19 5.59 -2.39 5.54
CA ASN A 19 7.04 -2.54 5.62
C ASN A 19 7.69 -2.59 4.22
N VAL A 20 7.14 -3.37 3.30
CA VAL A 20 7.62 -3.42 1.90
C VAL A 20 7.54 -2.04 1.27
N ALA A 21 6.39 -1.36 1.42
CA ALA A 21 6.19 -0.04 0.84
C ALA A 21 7.10 1.04 1.47
N CYS A 22 7.35 1.00 2.79
CA CYS A 22 8.32 1.89 3.45
C CYS A 22 9.75 1.62 2.97
N ARG A 23 10.16 0.35 2.86
CA ARG A 23 11.50 -0.02 2.36
C ARG A 23 11.70 0.41 0.91
N GLN A 24 10.68 0.26 0.08
CA GLN A 24 10.71 0.73 -1.32
C GLN A 24 10.99 2.23 -1.42
N LEU A 25 10.59 3.01 -0.41
CA LEU A 25 10.82 4.47 -0.34
C LEU A 25 12.11 4.85 0.40
N GLY A 26 12.91 3.88 0.85
CA GLY A 26 14.19 4.09 1.51
C GLY A 26 14.14 4.16 3.04
N TYR A 27 12.97 3.95 3.65
CA TYR A 27 12.83 3.88 5.11
C TYR A 27 13.15 2.47 5.62
N ARG A 28 13.46 2.36 6.91
CA ARG A 28 13.83 1.07 7.52
C ARG A 28 12.65 0.11 7.65
N ALA A 29 11.51 0.60 8.14
CA ALA A 29 10.30 -0.17 8.41
C ALA A 29 9.11 0.77 8.63
N ALA A 30 7.89 0.26 8.48
CA ALA A 30 6.68 0.95 8.88
C ALA A 30 6.55 0.99 10.40
N VAL A 31 5.98 2.08 10.92
CA VAL A 31 5.58 2.18 12.33
C VAL A 31 4.17 1.64 12.52
N GLU A 32 3.31 1.81 11.53
CA GLU A 32 1.90 1.42 11.57
C GLU A 32 1.37 1.20 10.14
N ALA A 33 0.50 0.20 9.99
CA ALA A 33 -0.31 -0.01 8.80
C ALA A 33 -1.66 0.70 8.99
N VAL A 34 -1.81 1.88 8.39
CA VAL A 34 -2.99 2.72 8.57
C VAL A 34 -4.02 2.46 7.47
N SER A 35 -5.29 2.33 7.88
CA SER A 35 -6.42 2.03 7.01
C SER A 35 -7.48 3.14 7.05
N SER A 36 -8.61 2.91 6.36
CA SER A 36 -9.81 3.74 6.37
C SER A 36 -9.55 5.20 5.98
N ALA A 37 -8.60 5.42 5.07
CA ALA A 37 -8.22 6.75 4.59
C ALA A 37 -7.97 7.76 5.73
N SER A 38 -7.31 7.34 6.82
CA SER A 38 -7.12 8.16 8.03
C SER A 38 -6.38 9.49 7.79
N TYR A 39 -5.65 9.62 6.68
CA TYR A 39 -4.99 10.86 6.25
C TYR A 39 -5.73 11.57 5.10
N GLY A 40 -6.98 11.21 4.86
CA GLY A 40 -7.80 11.63 3.74
C GLY A 40 -7.84 10.58 2.63
N ALA A 41 -8.94 10.55 1.88
CA ALA A 41 -9.06 9.67 0.73
C ALA A 41 -8.24 10.22 -0.44
N GLY A 42 -7.31 9.43 -0.96
CA GLY A 42 -6.69 9.69 -2.26
C GLY A 42 -7.72 9.71 -3.38
N ALA A 43 -7.44 10.48 -4.43
CA ALA A 43 -8.25 10.54 -5.64
C ALA A 43 -7.61 9.70 -6.76
N GLY A 44 -8.44 9.14 -7.65
CA GLY A 44 -7.97 8.38 -8.81
C GLY A 44 -8.29 6.89 -8.73
N GLN A 45 -7.62 6.10 -9.58
CA GLN A 45 -7.83 4.67 -9.70
C GLN A 45 -7.19 3.92 -8.53
N ILE A 46 -7.86 2.87 -8.06
CA ILE A 46 -7.27 1.91 -7.12
C ILE A 46 -6.51 0.88 -7.95
N TRP A 47 -5.20 0.86 -7.78
CA TRP A 47 -4.29 0.07 -8.61
C TRP A 47 -3.99 -1.31 -8.05
N LEU A 48 -4.07 -1.44 -6.73
CA LEU A 48 -3.82 -2.68 -5.99
C LEU A 48 -4.95 -2.90 -4.99
N ASP A 49 -5.36 -4.14 -4.85
CA ASP A 49 -6.39 -4.63 -3.93
C ASP A 49 -5.95 -5.96 -3.32
N ASP A 50 -6.40 -6.27 -2.11
CA ASP A 50 -6.01 -7.45 -1.31
C ASP A 50 -4.49 -7.69 -1.32
N VAL A 51 -3.71 -6.65 -1.06
CA VAL A 51 -2.24 -6.78 -1.03
C VAL A 51 -1.84 -7.67 0.14
N GLN A 52 -1.04 -8.69 -0.15
CA GLN A 52 -0.58 -9.70 0.80
C GLN A 52 0.90 -9.96 0.57
N CYS A 53 1.73 -9.14 1.19
CA CYS A 53 3.17 -9.30 1.22
C CYS A 53 3.59 -10.35 2.26
N VAL A 54 4.71 -11.02 2.00
CA VAL A 54 5.47 -11.82 2.96
C VAL A 54 6.44 -10.94 3.77
N GLY A 55 6.76 -9.74 3.28
CA GLY A 55 7.61 -8.74 3.93
C GLY A 55 9.03 -8.65 3.35
N SER A 56 9.42 -9.58 2.47
CA SER A 56 10.75 -9.66 1.85
C SER A 56 10.79 -9.10 0.42
N GLU A 57 9.65 -8.71 -0.14
CA GLU A 57 9.52 -8.19 -1.50
C GLU A 57 10.26 -6.87 -1.69
N GLU A 58 10.90 -6.69 -2.85
CA GLU A 58 11.64 -5.44 -3.13
C GLU A 58 10.73 -4.22 -3.30
N HIS A 59 9.50 -4.43 -3.78
CA HIS A 59 8.52 -3.38 -4.03
C HIS A 59 7.10 -3.93 -3.92
N ILE A 60 6.15 -3.06 -3.60
CA ILE A 60 4.75 -3.40 -3.28
C ILE A 60 4.02 -4.10 -4.43
N LEU A 61 4.46 -3.87 -5.68
CA LEU A 61 3.91 -4.53 -6.87
C LEU A 61 4.32 -5.99 -7.01
N ALA A 62 5.34 -6.45 -6.27
CA ALA A 62 5.79 -7.83 -6.26
C ALA A 62 5.03 -8.69 -5.25
N CYS A 63 4.25 -8.08 -4.36
CA CYS A 63 3.39 -8.80 -3.44
C CYS A 63 2.19 -9.41 -4.16
N GLN A 64 1.63 -10.48 -3.61
CA GLN A 64 0.38 -11.02 -4.10
C GLN A 64 -0.73 -9.97 -3.94
N ASN A 65 -1.56 -9.80 -4.97
CA ASN A 65 -2.67 -8.85 -4.97
C ASN A 65 -3.74 -9.32 -5.97
N SER A 66 -4.98 -8.87 -5.78
CA SER A 66 -6.13 -9.13 -6.65
C SER A 66 -6.15 -8.21 -7.90
N GLY A 67 -5.19 -7.28 -8.01
CA GLY A 67 -5.10 -6.32 -9.11
C GLY A 67 -5.91 -5.04 -8.85
N VAL A 68 -6.60 -4.56 -9.89
CA VAL A 68 -7.36 -3.30 -9.84
C VAL A 68 -8.62 -3.47 -8.99
N GLY A 69 -8.67 -2.79 -7.85
CA GLY A 69 -9.78 -2.84 -6.88
C GLY A 69 -10.87 -1.78 -7.06
N VAL A 70 -11.91 -1.88 -6.23
CA VAL A 70 -13.08 -0.95 -6.22
C VAL A 70 -13.39 -0.36 -4.83
N GLN A 71 -12.58 -0.58 -3.78
CA GLN A 71 -12.88 -0.14 -2.40
C GLN A 71 -11.69 0.53 -1.68
N THR A 72 -11.99 1.22 -0.57
CA THR A 72 -11.24 2.19 0.29
C THR A 72 -9.71 2.23 0.22
N VAL A 73 -9.10 3.41 0.40
CA VAL A 73 -7.66 3.65 0.11
C VAL A 73 -6.75 3.73 1.36
N VAL A 74 -5.49 3.28 1.23
CA VAL A 74 -4.43 3.41 2.25
C VAL A 74 -3.61 4.69 2.09
N ILE A 75 -3.12 5.24 3.22
CA ILE A 75 -2.03 6.21 3.25
C ILE A 75 -1.10 5.84 4.42
N MET A 76 0.17 5.61 4.11
CA MET A 76 1.19 5.24 5.09
C MET A 76 1.62 6.43 5.96
N LYS A 77 1.79 6.21 7.26
CA LYS A 77 2.59 7.09 8.12
C LYS A 77 4.04 6.63 8.11
N MET A 78 4.87 7.35 7.36
CA MET A 78 6.32 7.23 7.44
C MET A 78 6.79 8.26 8.46
N LEU A 79 7.42 7.80 9.54
CA LEU A 79 8.22 8.69 10.39
C LEU A 79 9.65 8.65 9.87
N GLU A 80 10.28 9.83 9.92
CA GLU A 80 11.63 10.17 9.45
C GLU A 80 12.70 9.11 9.75
#